data_AF-A0A0B4DNY7-F1
#
_entry.id   AF-A0A0B4DNY7-F1
#
_cell.length_a   1.000
_cell.length_b   1.000
_cell.length_c   1.000
_cell.angle_alpha   90.00
_cell.angle_beta   90.00
_cell.angle_gamma   90.00
#
_symmetry.space_group_name_H-M   'P 1'
#
loop_
_entity.id
_entity.type
_entity.pdbx_description
1 polymer ?
#
loop_
_entity_poly.entity_id
_entity_poly.type
_entity_poly.pdbx_seq_one_letter_code
_entity_poly.pdbx_strand_id
1 'polypeptide(L)'
;MSFLKKVCTLTAAVSAAAMLTTGAVSAKNFKIAVGDGAGSSQEGTGKFFIEALEEKSGGKHTGTMFLNGQLGSEQDTVNEAAIGTLDMSLLAINNVTPFSPTVGVFTLPYVILSLEDAEKLTQGPIGQELTENTIRDAGVRILAWTYTGFRRLTNSKKPVTTVADLQDLVIRVPKNEIMIETYKSWGINPTPMAWSETFTGLQTKVVDGQDNPYTTINAMKFYEVQEYVTNLRYIFSIEPLIVSEAVFQDLSEEDQQILIEAGKEATVKSAQFLRDIEAQIKEELLAKGMQIDDPANDEAEFIKLATEAVWPQFYDSIGGVEKLNTVLTTIGRDPVQ
;
A
#
# COMPACT_ATOMS: atom_id res chain seq x y z
N MET A 1 50.36 -84.01 -11.26
CA MET A 1 49.46 -83.06 -11.95
C MET A 1 48.63 -82.33 -10.89
N SER A 2 48.83 -81.02 -10.71
CA SER A 2 47.90 -80.07 -10.07
C SER A 2 48.60 -78.69 -10.06
N PHE A 3 48.54 -77.92 -11.15
CA PHE A 3 47.56 -76.88 -11.54
C PHE A 3 47.69 -75.53 -10.81
N LEU A 4 48.18 -74.54 -11.58
CA LEU A 4 48.14 -73.10 -11.37
C LEU A 4 46.71 -72.56 -11.15
N LYS A 5 46.59 -71.42 -10.45
CA LYS A 5 45.91 -70.16 -10.91
C LYS A 5 45.89 -69.13 -9.77
N LYS A 6 46.57 -67.99 -9.93
CA LYS A 6 46.15 -66.69 -10.52
C LYS A 6 45.61 -65.70 -9.47
N VAL A 7 46.42 -64.66 -9.32
CA VAL A 7 46.14 -63.27 -8.92
C VAL A 7 44.72 -62.81 -9.24
N CYS A 8 44.06 -62.17 -8.27
CA CYS A 8 43.01 -61.17 -8.48
C CYS A 8 43.13 -60.09 -7.41
N THR A 9 43.75 -58.98 -7.80
CA THR A 9 43.72 -57.67 -7.16
C THR A 9 42.28 -57.15 -7.21
N LEU A 10 41.64 -56.85 -6.07
CA LEU A 10 40.37 -56.13 -6.05
C LEU A 10 40.58 -54.74 -5.45
N THR A 11 40.50 -53.76 -6.34
CA THR A 11 40.38 -52.32 -6.14
C THR A 11 39.10 -52.01 -5.37
N ALA A 12 39.22 -51.41 -4.17
CA ALA A 12 38.11 -50.72 -3.50
C ALA A 12 38.29 -49.21 -3.71
N ALA A 13 37.82 -48.70 -4.84
CA ALA A 13 37.62 -47.28 -5.05
C ALA A 13 36.39 -46.86 -4.25
N VAL A 14 36.60 -46.17 -3.13
CA VAL A 14 35.52 -45.53 -2.37
C VAL A 14 35.14 -44.26 -3.14
N SER A 15 34.13 -44.37 -4.02
CA SER A 15 33.47 -43.19 -4.59
C SER A 15 32.66 -42.52 -3.47
N ALA A 16 33.22 -41.47 -2.90
CA ALA A 16 32.46 -40.53 -2.07
C ALA A 16 31.47 -39.80 -2.98
N ALA A 17 30.25 -40.34 -3.11
CA ALA A 17 29.13 -39.60 -3.64
C ALA A 17 28.82 -38.47 -2.65
N ALA A 18 29.31 -37.28 -2.94
CA ALA A 18 28.82 -36.06 -2.31
C ALA A 18 27.34 -35.95 -2.67
N MET A 19 26.48 -36.39 -1.75
CA MET A 19 25.08 -36.02 -1.77
C MET A 19 25.04 -34.50 -1.57
N LEU A 20 25.04 -33.76 -2.67
CA LEU A 20 24.48 -32.43 -2.70
C LEU A 20 23.03 -32.62 -2.25
N THR A 21 22.76 -32.32 -0.99
CA THR A 21 21.42 -32.07 -0.51
C THR A 21 20.94 -30.83 -1.24
N THR A 22 20.42 -31.02 -2.45
CA THR A 22 19.47 -30.09 -3.04
C THR A 22 18.30 -30.09 -2.06
N GLY A 23 18.28 -29.11 -1.14
CA GLY A 23 17.15 -28.92 -0.24
C GLY A 23 15.89 -28.95 -1.09
N ALA A 24 14.89 -29.72 -0.67
CA ALA A 24 13.64 -29.82 -1.40
C ALA A 24 13.09 -28.40 -1.59
N VAL A 25 13.16 -27.93 -2.84
CA VAL A 25 12.79 -26.60 -3.28
C VAL A 25 11.27 -26.49 -3.18
N SER A 26 10.74 -25.93 -2.08
CA SER A 26 9.29 -25.88 -1.82
C SER A 26 8.60 -24.83 -2.70
N ALA A 27 7.73 -25.28 -3.60
CA ALA A 27 6.80 -24.42 -4.33
C ALA A 27 5.75 -23.83 -3.37
N LYS A 28 5.42 -22.55 -3.53
CA LYS A 28 4.42 -21.86 -2.69
C LYS A 28 3.44 -21.05 -3.54
N ASN A 29 2.16 -21.22 -3.25
CA ASN A 29 1.08 -20.34 -3.72
C ASN A 29 0.74 -19.35 -2.59
N PHE A 30 1.10 -18.09 -2.74
CA PHE A 30 0.90 -17.07 -1.71
C PHE A 30 -0.56 -16.62 -1.65
N LYS A 31 -1.16 -16.63 -0.46
CA LYS A 31 -2.49 -16.06 -0.20
C LYS A 31 -2.37 -14.53 -0.05
N ILE A 32 -2.93 -13.77 -0.99
CA ILE A 32 -2.84 -12.31 -1.02
C ILE A 32 -4.21 -11.70 -0.69
N ALA A 33 -4.34 -11.09 0.49
CA ALA A 33 -5.51 -10.25 0.78
C ALA A 33 -5.43 -8.94 0.00
N VAL A 34 -6.54 -8.48 -0.56
CA VAL A 34 -6.62 -7.21 -1.27
C VAL A 34 -7.85 -6.44 -0.78
N GLY A 35 -7.64 -5.20 -0.33
CA GLY A 35 -8.71 -4.37 0.22
C GLY A 35 -9.75 -4.01 -0.83
N ASP A 36 -9.30 -3.61 -2.02
CA ASP A 36 -10.14 -3.10 -3.10
C ASP A 36 -10.73 -4.20 -4.00
N GLY A 37 -11.69 -3.80 -4.82
CA GLY A 37 -12.34 -4.64 -5.83
C GLY A 37 -11.60 -4.77 -7.15
N ALA A 38 -12.22 -5.47 -8.09
CA ALA A 38 -11.68 -5.67 -9.44
C ALA A 38 -11.58 -4.35 -10.21
N GLY A 39 -10.54 -4.21 -11.03
CA GLY A 39 -10.22 -2.99 -11.78
C GLY A 39 -9.48 -1.92 -10.96
N SER A 40 -9.23 -2.16 -9.68
CA SER A 40 -8.44 -1.26 -8.83
C SER A 40 -6.95 -1.32 -9.14
N SER A 41 -6.22 -0.26 -8.76
CA SER A 41 -4.75 -0.26 -8.77
C SER A 41 -4.15 -1.33 -7.87
N GLN A 42 -4.81 -1.70 -6.76
CA GLN A 42 -4.38 -2.82 -5.92
C GLN A 42 -4.41 -4.14 -6.69
N GLU A 43 -5.52 -4.46 -7.36
CA GLU A 43 -5.60 -5.65 -8.19
C GLU A 43 -4.55 -5.62 -9.31
N GLY A 44 -4.33 -4.45 -9.94
CA GLY A 44 -3.29 -4.25 -10.94
C GLY A 44 -1.90 -4.62 -10.42
N THR A 45 -1.46 -4.00 -9.31
CA THR A 45 -0.16 -4.31 -8.69
C THR A 45 -0.05 -5.78 -8.27
N GLY A 46 -1.12 -6.37 -7.72
CA GLY A 46 -1.14 -7.79 -7.36
C GLY A 46 -0.93 -8.70 -8.57
N LYS A 47 -1.57 -8.41 -9.72
CA LYS A 47 -1.35 -9.13 -10.98
C LYS A 47 0.07 -8.96 -11.50
N PHE A 48 0.62 -7.75 -11.48
CA PHE A 48 1.99 -7.48 -11.91
C PHE A 48 3.02 -8.22 -11.05
N PHE A 49 2.78 -8.28 -9.74
CA PHE A 49 3.62 -9.04 -8.82
C PHE A 49 3.55 -10.54 -9.11
N ILE A 50 2.35 -11.11 -9.26
CA ILE A 50 2.18 -12.55 -9.54
C ILE A 50 2.84 -12.93 -10.87
N GLU A 51 2.65 -12.14 -11.93
CA GLU A 51 3.29 -12.35 -13.24
C GLU A 51 4.82 -12.39 -13.11
N ALA A 52 5.41 -11.36 -12.46
CA ALA A 52 6.85 -11.27 -12.27
C ALA A 52 7.39 -12.39 -11.36
N LEU A 53 6.63 -12.80 -10.34
CA LEU A 53 6.95 -13.89 -9.44
C LEU A 53 6.99 -15.24 -10.18
N GLU A 54 5.98 -15.52 -11.01
CA GLU A 54 5.90 -16.74 -11.81
C GLU A 54 7.03 -16.80 -12.84
N GLU A 55 7.31 -15.70 -13.54
CA GLU A 55 8.41 -15.63 -14.51
C GLU A 55 9.77 -15.90 -13.85
N LYS A 56 10.11 -15.15 -12.79
CA LYS A 56 11.43 -15.22 -12.14
C LYS A 56 11.65 -16.54 -11.40
N SER A 57 10.58 -17.16 -10.92
CA SER A 57 10.66 -18.46 -10.24
C SER A 57 10.53 -19.66 -11.18
N GLY A 58 10.36 -19.45 -12.49
CA GLY A 58 10.12 -20.53 -13.45
C GLY A 58 8.81 -21.29 -13.18
N GLY A 59 7.80 -20.60 -12.65
CA GLY A 59 6.50 -21.14 -12.25
C GLY A 59 6.48 -21.86 -10.89
N LYS A 60 7.59 -21.83 -10.14
CA LYS A 60 7.67 -22.44 -8.80
C LYS A 60 6.79 -21.70 -7.78
N HIS A 61 6.74 -20.38 -7.85
CA HIS A 61 5.94 -19.54 -6.98
C HIS A 61 4.82 -18.86 -7.76
N THR A 62 3.66 -18.76 -7.13
CA THR A 62 2.46 -18.12 -7.68
C THR A 62 1.69 -17.44 -6.54
N GLY A 63 0.60 -16.74 -6.84
CA GLY A 63 -0.25 -16.09 -5.84
C GLY A 63 -1.73 -16.20 -6.17
N THR A 64 -2.55 -16.24 -5.12
CA THR A 64 -4.01 -16.19 -5.21
C THR A 64 -4.51 -14.95 -4.48
N MET A 65 -5.16 -14.04 -5.21
CA MET A 65 -5.74 -12.82 -4.66
C MET A 65 -7.16 -13.04 -4.15
N PHE A 66 -7.45 -12.43 -3.00
CA PHE A 66 -8.78 -12.40 -2.37
C PHE A 66 -9.21 -10.94 -2.25
N LEU A 67 -10.01 -10.49 -3.23
CA LEU A 67 -10.41 -9.08 -3.41
C LEU A 67 -11.54 -8.66 -2.45
N ASN A 68 -11.82 -7.36 -2.40
CA ASN A 68 -12.92 -6.75 -1.65
C ASN A 68 -12.87 -7.03 -0.13
N GLY A 69 -11.67 -7.12 0.44
CA GLY A 69 -11.51 -7.40 1.88
C GLY A 69 -12.10 -8.74 2.31
N GLN A 70 -12.16 -9.73 1.41
CA GLN A 70 -12.70 -11.07 1.68
C GLN A 70 -12.05 -11.78 2.89
N LEU A 71 -10.82 -11.40 3.22
CA LEU A 71 -10.03 -11.98 4.30
C LEU A 71 -10.05 -11.16 5.59
N GLY A 72 -10.80 -10.06 5.66
CA GLY A 72 -10.87 -9.21 6.84
C GLY A 72 -10.65 -7.73 6.50
N SER A 73 -10.70 -6.88 7.53
CA SER A 73 -10.33 -5.48 7.37
C SER A 73 -8.83 -5.35 7.12
N GLU A 74 -8.40 -4.27 6.47
CA GLU A 74 -6.97 -4.06 6.20
C GLU A 74 -6.08 -4.06 7.46
N GLN A 75 -6.60 -3.59 8.60
CA GLN A 75 -5.85 -3.66 9.86
C GLN A 75 -5.79 -5.09 10.43
N ASP A 76 -6.83 -5.90 10.20
CA ASP A 76 -6.81 -7.32 10.59
C ASP A 76 -5.79 -8.09 9.76
N THR A 77 -5.72 -7.82 8.44
CA THR A 77 -4.78 -8.52 7.55
C THR A 77 -3.32 -8.19 7.85
N VAL A 78 -3.00 -7.00 8.38
CA VAL A 78 -1.65 -6.70 8.92
C VAL A 78 -1.34 -7.61 10.12
N ASN A 79 -2.27 -7.73 11.08
CA ASN A 79 -2.08 -8.60 12.24
C ASN A 79 -1.93 -10.07 11.85
N GLU A 80 -2.77 -10.55 10.93
CA GLU A 80 -2.72 -11.92 10.42
C GLU A 80 -1.40 -12.21 9.68
N ALA A 81 -0.88 -11.23 8.92
CA ALA A 81 0.43 -11.35 8.30
C ALA A 81 1.55 -11.33 9.34
N ALA A 82 1.48 -10.48 10.37
CA ALA A 82 2.48 -10.40 11.43
C ALA A 82 2.67 -11.75 12.15
N ILE A 83 1.60 -12.53 12.33
CA ILE A 83 1.64 -13.86 12.95
C ILE A 83 1.79 -15.03 11.96
N GLY A 84 1.87 -14.73 10.65
CA GLY A 84 2.09 -15.71 9.58
C GLY A 84 0.87 -16.55 9.20
N THR A 85 -0.34 -16.20 9.63
CA THR A 85 -1.59 -16.89 9.20
C THR A 85 -2.09 -16.42 7.84
N LEU A 86 -1.69 -15.22 7.43
CA LEU A 86 -1.85 -14.69 6.08
C LEU A 86 -0.46 -14.48 5.45
N ASP A 87 -0.28 -14.87 4.19
CA ASP A 87 1.03 -14.72 3.55
C ASP A 87 1.32 -13.27 3.19
N MET A 88 0.38 -12.61 2.50
CA MET A 88 0.54 -11.26 1.97
C MET A 88 -0.75 -10.46 2.07
N SER A 89 -0.62 -9.14 2.16
CA SER A 89 -1.73 -8.21 2.09
C SER A 89 -1.36 -7.01 1.23
N LEU A 90 -2.27 -6.55 0.40
CA LEU A 90 -2.17 -5.30 -0.35
C LEU A 90 -3.25 -4.36 0.18
N LEU A 91 -2.82 -3.26 0.80
CA LEU A 91 -3.66 -2.38 1.61
C LEU A 91 -3.15 -0.94 1.60
N ALA A 92 -3.96 0.01 2.08
CA ALA A 92 -3.54 1.39 2.20
C ALA A 92 -2.49 1.62 3.32
N ILE A 93 -1.45 2.41 3.06
CA ILE A 93 -0.34 2.62 4.01
C ILE A 93 -0.80 3.25 5.33
N ASN A 94 -1.85 4.07 5.31
CA ASN A 94 -2.44 4.65 6.52
C ASN A 94 -2.99 3.58 7.48
N ASN A 95 -3.26 2.36 7.01
CA ASN A 95 -3.69 1.24 7.84
C ASN A 95 -2.51 0.40 8.35
N VAL A 96 -1.30 0.65 7.85
CA VAL A 96 -0.04 0.13 8.42
C VAL A 96 0.48 1.05 9.54
N THR A 97 0.23 2.36 9.46
CA THR A 97 0.71 3.36 10.44
C THR A 97 0.44 3.00 11.91
N PRO A 98 -0.72 2.44 12.32
CA PRO A 98 -0.92 2.05 13.72
C PRO A 98 0.03 0.95 14.22
N PHE A 99 0.62 0.17 13.32
CA PHE A 99 1.54 -0.93 13.61
C PHE A 99 3.01 -0.55 13.36
N SER A 100 3.26 0.33 12.39
CA SER A 100 4.58 0.89 12.07
C SER A 100 4.46 2.42 11.96
N PRO A 101 4.53 3.17 13.08
CA PRO A 101 4.24 4.61 13.10
C PRO A 101 5.07 5.44 12.11
N THR A 102 6.31 5.02 11.83
CA THR A 102 7.22 5.76 10.95
C THR A 102 6.71 5.87 9.50
N VAL A 103 5.93 4.90 9.00
CA VAL A 103 5.31 5.02 7.67
C VAL A 103 4.26 6.14 7.59
N GLY A 104 3.83 6.65 8.75
CA GLY A 104 2.95 7.81 8.87
C GLY A 104 3.51 9.07 8.20
N VAL A 105 4.82 9.16 7.97
CA VAL A 105 5.41 10.28 7.21
C VAL A 105 4.85 10.39 5.79
N PHE A 106 4.43 9.28 5.17
CA PHE A 106 3.76 9.28 3.87
C PHE A 106 2.24 9.54 3.96
N THR A 107 1.67 9.54 5.16
CA THR A 107 0.25 9.86 5.43
C THR A 107 0.08 11.30 5.94
N LEU A 108 1.16 12.00 6.27
CA LEU A 108 1.09 13.41 6.65
C LEU A 108 0.49 14.27 5.54
N PRO A 109 -0.42 15.20 5.87
CA PRO A 109 -1.14 15.98 4.88
C PRO A 109 -0.17 16.89 4.12
N TYR A 110 -0.29 16.94 2.80
CA TYR A 110 0.47 17.80 1.90
C TYR A 110 1.99 17.61 1.95
N VAL A 111 2.48 16.39 2.24
CA VAL A 111 3.91 16.04 2.14
C VAL A 111 4.29 15.59 0.73
N ILE A 112 3.59 14.60 0.19
CA ILE A 112 3.80 14.06 -1.17
C ILE A 112 2.85 14.78 -2.12
N LEU A 113 3.39 15.48 -3.12
CA LEU A 113 2.62 16.36 -4.02
C LEU A 113 2.68 15.92 -5.48
N SER A 114 3.19 14.73 -5.77
CA SER A 114 3.20 14.14 -7.11
C SER A 114 3.50 12.64 -7.06
N LEU A 115 3.28 11.96 -8.20
CA LEU A 115 3.73 10.58 -8.37
C LEU A 115 5.27 10.50 -8.35
N GLU A 116 5.95 11.51 -8.91
CA GLU A 116 7.40 11.61 -8.93
C GLU A 116 7.99 11.71 -7.51
N ASP A 117 7.35 12.49 -6.63
CA ASP A 117 7.70 12.55 -5.21
C ASP A 117 7.53 11.18 -4.56
N ALA A 118 6.39 10.52 -4.81
CA ALA A 118 6.09 9.21 -4.27
C ALA A 118 7.14 8.18 -4.70
N GLU A 119 7.43 8.07 -6.01
CA GLU A 119 8.45 7.17 -6.56
C GLU A 119 9.83 7.44 -5.98
N LYS A 120 10.23 8.72 -5.86
CA LYS A 120 11.54 9.09 -5.32
C LYS A 120 11.70 8.68 -3.86
N LEU A 121 10.64 8.81 -3.07
CA LEU A 121 10.66 8.48 -1.65
C LEU A 121 10.61 6.97 -1.40
N THR A 122 9.66 6.27 -2.03
CA THR A 122 9.42 4.83 -1.80
C THR A 122 10.49 3.94 -2.41
N GLN A 123 11.13 4.36 -3.52
CA GLN A 123 12.19 3.60 -4.17
C GLN A 123 13.60 4.05 -3.75
N GLY A 124 13.71 5.08 -2.90
CA GLY A 124 14.95 5.60 -2.36
C GLY A 124 15.30 5.08 -0.96
N PRO A 125 16.32 5.65 -0.32
CA PRO A 125 16.76 5.26 1.03
C PRO A 125 15.67 5.36 2.10
N ILE A 126 14.74 6.31 1.96
CA ILE A 126 13.61 6.49 2.89
C ILE A 126 12.67 5.28 2.82
N GLY A 127 12.28 4.85 1.62
CA GLY A 127 11.46 3.65 1.45
C GLY A 127 12.12 2.39 2.01
N GLN A 128 13.44 2.24 1.80
CA GLN A 128 14.20 1.13 2.39
C GLN A 128 14.17 1.16 3.92
N GLU A 129 14.43 2.33 4.53
CA GLU A 129 14.37 2.50 5.98
C GLU A 129 12.98 2.19 6.54
N LEU A 130 11.92 2.66 5.87
CA LEU A 130 10.54 2.40 6.27
C LEU A 130 10.18 0.92 6.18
N THR A 131 10.71 0.19 5.20
CA THR A 131 10.58 -1.27 5.13
C THR A 131 11.23 -1.93 6.34
N GLU A 132 12.46 -1.54 6.71
CA GLU A 132 13.15 -2.09 7.90
C GLU A 132 12.42 -1.77 9.21
N ASN A 133 11.90 -0.55 9.35
CA ASN A 133 11.08 -0.18 10.50
C ASN A 133 9.79 -1.01 10.56
N THR A 134 9.15 -1.26 9.42
CA THR A 134 7.91 -2.04 9.36
C THR A 134 8.14 -3.51 9.71
N ILE A 135 9.29 -4.07 9.35
CA ILE A 135 9.70 -5.40 9.80
C ILE A 135 9.83 -5.44 11.31
N ARG A 136 10.55 -4.47 11.90
CA ARG A 136 10.77 -4.38 13.34
C ARG A 136 9.47 -4.18 14.12
N ASP A 137 8.62 -3.26 13.66
CA ASP A 137 7.48 -2.76 14.44
C ASP A 137 6.22 -3.61 14.21
N ALA A 138 6.01 -4.10 12.99
CA ALA A 138 4.78 -4.78 12.58
C ALA A 138 4.98 -6.24 12.15
N GLY A 139 6.20 -6.77 12.10
CA GLY A 139 6.46 -8.16 11.71
C GLY A 139 6.12 -8.47 10.24
N VAL A 140 6.07 -7.44 9.39
CA VAL A 140 5.76 -7.56 7.97
C VAL A 140 6.75 -6.75 7.13
N ARG A 141 7.05 -7.23 5.92
CA ARG A 141 7.97 -6.61 4.98
C ARG A 141 7.22 -6.05 3.80
N ILE A 142 7.56 -4.82 3.39
CA ILE A 142 7.02 -4.21 2.18
C ILE A 142 7.82 -4.72 0.96
N LEU A 143 7.13 -5.33 0.00
CA LEU A 143 7.72 -5.84 -1.24
C LEU A 143 7.49 -4.91 -2.43
N ALA A 144 6.32 -4.30 -2.50
CA ALA A 144 5.94 -3.41 -3.61
C ALA A 144 5.16 -2.21 -3.10
N TRP A 145 5.15 -1.14 -3.90
CA TRP A 145 4.37 0.06 -3.66
C TRP A 145 3.35 0.23 -4.78
N THR A 146 2.08 0.29 -4.43
CA THR A 146 1.02 0.70 -5.36
C THR A 146 0.82 2.20 -5.28
N TYR A 147 0.75 2.87 -6.42
CA TYR A 147 0.41 4.30 -6.48
C TYR A 147 -1.00 4.47 -7.02
N THR A 148 -1.86 5.15 -6.27
CA THR A 148 -3.28 5.29 -6.63
C THR A 148 -3.72 6.71 -6.92
N GLY A 149 -2.82 7.69 -6.72
CA GLY A 149 -3.07 9.11 -6.98
C GLY A 149 -3.53 9.84 -5.73
N PHE A 150 -3.99 11.08 -5.89
CA PHE A 150 -4.45 11.88 -4.76
C PHE A 150 -5.81 11.43 -4.25
N ARG A 151 -5.95 11.37 -2.92
CA ARG A 151 -7.25 11.16 -2.27
C ARG A 151 -8.13 12.39 -2.51
N ARG A 152 -9.30 12.18 -3.12
CA ARG A 152 -10.31 13.20 -3.42
C ARG A 152 -11.47 13.06 -2.44
N LEU A 153 -11.95 14.16 -1.87
CA LEU A 153 -13.13 14.14 -1.02
C LEU A 153 -14.36 13.85 -1.89
N THR A 154 -15.20 12.90 -1.49
CA THR A 154 -16.54 12.69 -2.05
C THR A 154 -17.60 12.88 -0.98
N ASN A 155 -18.78 13.32 -1.38
CA ASN A 155 -19.95 13.28 -0.51
C ASN A 155 -21.27 13.19 -1.32
N SER A 156 -22.37 12.93 -0.63
CA SER A 156 -23.72 12.77 -1.21
C SER A 156 -24.66 13.97 -0.94
N LYS A 157 -24.18 15.05 -0.33
CA LYS A 157 -25.02 16.16 0.16
C LYS A 157 -24.86 17.47 -0.61
N LYS A 158 -23.63 17.93 -0.83
CA LYS A 158 -23.35 19.24 -1.41
C LYS A 158 -21.93 19.36 -1.98
N PRO A 159 -21.68 20.27 -2.93
CA PRO A 159 -20.33 20.67 -3.31
C PRO A 159 -19.54 21.18 -2.10
N VAL A 160 -18.22 20.94 -2.10
CA VAL A 160 -17.29 21.45 -1.08
C VAL A 160 -16.15 22.14 -1.82
N THR A 161 -16.00 23.46 -1.65
CA THR A 161 -14.90 24.23 -2.27
C THR A 161 -14.07 24.97 -1.25
N THR A 162 -14.59 25.21 -0.05
CA THR A 162 -13.92 25.88 1.07
C THR A 162 -13.99 25.02 2.33
N VAL A 163 -13.18 25.33 3.34
CA VAL A 163 -13.22 24.63 4.64
C VAL A 163 -14.58 24.80 5.31
N ALA A 164 -15.23 25.96 5.15
CA ALA A 164 -16.57 26.21 5.66
C ALA A 164 -17.64 25.27 5.06
N ASP A 165 -17.44 24.80 3.82
CA ASP A 165 -18.40 23.90 3.17
C ASP A 165 -18.40 22.49 3.79
N LEU A 166 -17.34 22.11 4.51
CA LEU A 166 -17.27 20.83 5.23
C LEU A 166 -18.25 20.77 6.41
N GLN A 167 -18.69 21.91 6.94
CA GLN A 167 -19.59 21.95 8.09
C GLN A 167 -20.88 21.18 7.81
N ASP A 168 -21.39 20.47 8.83
CA ASP A 168 -22.56 19.59 8.76
C ASP A 168 -22.41 18.32 7.88
N LEU A 169 -21.20 18.05 7.35
CA LEU A 169 -20.87 16.76 6.74
C LEU A 169 -20.28 15.80 7.76
N VAL A 170 -20.79 14.58 7.77
CA VAL A 170 -20.19 13.46 8.51
C VAL A 170 -19.26 12.71 7.56
N ILE A 171 -17.95 12.96 7.67
CA ILE A 171 -16.95 12.35 6.78
C ILE A 171 -16.35 11.11 7.42
N ARG A 172 -16.35 10.00 6.70
CA ARG A 172 -15.62 8.79 7.06
C ARG A 172 -14.13 8.99 6.82
N VAL A 173 -13.32 8.59 7.80
CA VAL A 173 -11.86 8.40 7.64
C VAL A 173 -11.46 6.99 8.08
N PRO A 174 -10.32 6.46 7.63
CA PRO A 174 -9.71 5.28 8.23
C PRO A 174 -9.41 5.49 9.72
N LYS A 175 -9.21 4.40 10.47
CA LYS A 175 -8.79 4.45 11.89
C LYS A 175 -7.29 4.81 11.98
N ASN A 176 -6.96 6.03 11.55
CA ASN A 176 -5.63 6.59 11.47
C ASN A 176 -5.64 8.01 12.05
N GLU A 177 -4.84 8.24 13.09
CA GLU A 177 -4.89 9.50 13.86
C GLU A 177 -4.46 10.72 13.03
N ILE A 178 -3.52 10.57 12.09
CA ILE A 178 -3.08 11.66 11.21
C ILE A 178 -4.25 12.17 10.36
N MET A 179 -5.02 11.25 9.77
CA MET A 179 -6.19 11.61 8.95
C MET A 179 -7.33 12.18 9.82
N ILE A 180 -7.54 11.64 11.02
CA ILE A 180 -8.52 12.15 11.98
C ILE A 180 -8.21 13.60 12.35
N GLU A 181 -6.96 13.88 12.74
CA GLU A 181 -6.51 15.22 13.12
C GLU A 181 -6.50 16.19 11.93
N THR A 182 -6.27 15.69 10.71
CA THR A 182 -6.39 16.51 9.50
C THR A 182 -7.80 17.06 9.31
N TYR A 183 -8.83 16.23 9.38
CA TYR A 183 -10.22 16.72 9.26
C TYR A 183 -10.65 17.58 10.46
N LYS A 184 -10.15 17.30 11.66
CA LYS A 184 -10.35 18.19 12.83
C LYS A 184 -9.74 19.57 12.63
N SER A 185 -8.57 19.64 12.00
CA SER A 185 -7.94 20.93 11.65
C SER A 185 -8.80 21.76 10.69
N TRP A 186 -9.63 21.11 9.87
CA TRP A 186 -10.62 21.74 9.00
C TRP A 186 -11.99 21.97 9.68
N GLY A 187 -12.06 21.80 11.00
CA GLY A 187 -13.20 22.18 11.80
C GLY A 187 -14.36 21.18 11.81
N ILE A 188 -14.14 19.92 11.42
CA ILE A 188 -15.14 18.85 11.57
C ILE A 188 -14.59 17.66 12.35
N ASN A 189 -15.46 16.90 13.02
CA ASN A 189 -15.07 15.64 13.65
C ASN A 189 -15.41 14.49 12.70
N PRO A 190 -14.43 13.82 12.07
CA PRO A 190 -14.71 12.71 11.17
C PRO A 190 -15.11 11.45 11.94
N THR A 191 -15.70 10.48 11.24
CA THR A 191 -16.09 9.17 11.77
C THR A 191 -15.07 8.10 11.36
N PRO A 192 -14.26 7.57 12.28
CA PRO A 192 -13.34 6.47 11.97
C PRO A 192 -14.10 5.18 11.67
N MET A 193 -13.84 4.57 10.52
CA MET A 193 -14.54 3.36 10.07
C MET A 193 -13.62 2.47 9.24
N ALA A 194 -13.78 1.14 9.32
CA ALA A 194 -12.99 0.20 8.52
C ALA A 194 -13.32 0.32 7.03
N TRP A 195 -12.38 -0.10 6.17
CA TRP A 195 -12.57 -0.02 4.72
C TRP A 195 -13.77 -0.85 4.24
N SER A 196 -13.88 -2.07 4.75
CA SER A 196 -14.97 -3.02 4.46
C SER A 196 -16.36 -2.50 4.85
N GLU A 197 -16.45 -1.55 5.78
CA GLU A 197 -17.71 -0.96 6.25
C GLU A 197 -18.12 0.29 5.44
N THR A 198 -17.18 0.86 4.67
CA THR A 198 -17.30 2.20 4.09
C THR A 198 -18.44 2.30 3.08
N PHE A 199 -18.54 1.37 2.12
CA PHE A 199 -19.62 1.40 1.12
C PHE A 199 -21.00 1.36 1.78
N THR A 200 -21.20 0.46 2.74
CA THR A 200 -22.46 0.36 3.49
C THR A 200 -22.72 1.63 4.31
N GLY A 201 -21.69 2.20 4.94
CA GLY A 201 -21.79 3.46 5.67
C GLY A 201 -22.29 4.62 4.81
N LEU A 202 -21.78 4.74 3.58
CA LEU A 202 -22.22 5.74 2.59
C LEU A 202 -23.64 5.44 2.08
N GLN A 203 -23.91 4.19 1.70
CA GLN A 203 -25.22 3.77 1.18
C GLN A 203 -26.35 4.01 2.19
N THR A 204 -26.09 3.71 3.45
CA THR A 204 -27.05 3.89 4.55
C THR A 204 -27.05 5.31 5.12
N LYS A 205 -26.18 6.20 4.62
CA LYS A 205 -26.01 7.59 5.06
C LYS A 205 -25.65 7.72 6.55
N VAL A 206 -24.98 6.71 7.10
CA VAL A 206 -24.30 6.83 8.42
C VAL A 206 -23.17 7.86 8.32
N VAL A 207 -22.52 7.91 7.17
CA VAL A 207 -21.55 8.94 6.78
C VAL A 207 -22.00 9.54 5.46
N ASP A 208 -21.81 10.84 5.30
CA ASP A 208 -22.19 11.58 4.09
C ASP A 208 -21.17 11.44 2.98
N GLY A 209 -19.91 11.27 3.38
CA GLY A 209 -18.76 11.31 2.49
C GLY A 209 -17.56 10.56 3.04
N GLN A 210 -16.51 10.51 2.21
CA GLN A 210 -15.22 9.89 2.45
C GLN A 210 -14.20 10.54 1.52
N ASP A 211 -12.93 10.19 1.61
CA ASP A 211 -11.95 10.56 0.59
C ASP A 211 -11.19 9.35 0.06
N ASN A 212 -10.94 9.30 -1.24
CA ASN A 212 -10.12 8.29 -1.91
C ASN A 212 -9.77 8.73 -3.35
N PRO A 213 -8.76 8.13 -3.99
CA PRO A 213 -8.42 8.47 -5.37
C PRO A 213 -9.51 8.08 -6.38
N TYR A 214 -9.46 8.68 -7.57
CA TYR A 214 -10.44 8.40 -8.64
C TYR A 214 -10.49 6.91 -9.01
N THR A 215 -9.34 6.23 -9.04
CA THR A 215 -9.22 4.81 -9.35
C THR A 215 -10.06 3.97 -8.37
N THR A 216 -9.95 4.26 -7.07
CA THR A 216 -10.73 3.61 -6.01
C THR A 216 -12.21 4.00 -6.07
N ILE A 217 -12.54 5.29 -6.29
CA ILE A 217 -13.94 5.75 -6.44
C ILE A 217 -14.65 4.96 -7.56
N ASN A 218 -13.97 4.73 -8.68
CA ASN A 218 -14.51 3.95 -9.80
C ASN A 218 -14.60 2.45 -9.48
N ALA A 219 -13.51 1.83 -9.03
CA ALA A 219 -13.45 0.39 -8.75
C ALA A 219 -14.46 -0.05 -7.68
N MET A 220 -14.63 0.77 -6.64
CA MET A 220 -15.58 0.53 -5.54
C MET A 220 -16.99 1.02 -5.84
N LYS A 221 -17.21 1.59 -7.03
CA LYS A 221 -18.51 2.10 -7.49
C LYS A 221 -19.13 3.14 -6.55
N PHE A 222 -18.32 3.99 -5.94
CA PHE A 222 -18.83 5.04 -5.05
C PHE A 222 -19.71 6.05 -5.78
N TYR A 223 -19.60 6.17 -7.10
CA TYR A 223 -20.53 6.94 -7.94
C TYR A 223 -22.01 6.48 -7.82
N GLU A 224 -22.29 5.29 -7.28
CA GLU A 224 -23.68 4.84 -7.03
C GLU A 224 -24.28 5.45 -5.75
N VAL A 225 -23.43 5.91 -4.83
CA VAL A 225 -23.83 6.39 -3.49
C VAL A 225 -23.24 7.76 -3.13
N GLN A 226 -22.49 8.38 -4.03
CA GLN A 226 -21.83 9.68 -3.88
C GLN A 226 -22.06 10.51 -5.15
N GLU A 227 -22.24 11.82 -4.99
CA GLU A 227 -22.63 12.73 -6.09
C GLU A 227 -21.54 13.76 -6.37
N TYR A 228 -20.91 14.28 -5.32
CA TYR A 228 -19.92 15.36 -5.40
C TYR A 228 -18.52 14.81 -5.15
N VAL A 229 -17.55 15.30 -5.91
CA VAL A 229 -16.11 15.10 -5.72
C VAL A 229 -15.44 16.47 -5.64
N THR A 230 -14.62 16.68 -4.63
CA THR A 230 -13.73 17.83 -4.53
C THR A 230 -12.31 17.35 -4.72
N ASN A 231 -11.58 18.04 -5.60
CA ASN A 231 -10.16 17.75 -5.88
C ASN A 231 -9.22 18.21 -4.78
N LEU A 232 -9.53 17.88 -3.52
CA LEU A 232 -8.58 17.99 -2.44
C LEU A 232 -7.38 17.08 -2.75
N ARG A 233 -6.16 17.54 -2.47
CA ARG A 233 -4.90 16.85 -2.75
C ARG A 233 -4.07 16.67 -1.48
N TYR A 234 -4.75 16.53 -0.35
CA TYR A 234 -4.11 16.51 0.96
C TYR A 234 -3.28 15.25 1.21
N ILE A 235 -3.57 14.11 0.56
CA ILE A 235 -2.74 12.91 0.63
C ILE A 235 -2.59 12.32 -0.78
N PHE A 236 -1.35 12.05 -1.17
CA PHE A 236 -1.06 11.13 -2.26
C PHE A 236 -1.08 9.69 -1.73
N SER A 237 -1.98 8.87 -2.26
CA SER A 237 -2.25 7.54 -1.73
C SER A 237 -1.22 6.51 -2.21
N ILE A 238 -0.63 5.82 -1.25
CA ILE A 238 0.36 4.75 -1.43
C ILE A 238 -0.17 3.50 -0.72
N GLU A 239 -0.10 2.36 -1.40
CA GLU A 239 -0.75 1.13 -0.93
C GLU A 239 0.25 -0.05 -1.06
N PRO A 240 1.02 -0.36 0.00
CA PRO A 240 2.05 -1.39 -0.08
C PRO A 240 1.47 -2.79 -0.24
N LEU A 241 2.19 -3.63 -0.99
CA LEU A 241 2.11 -5.08 -0.85
C LEU A 241 3.06 -5.49 0.27
N ILE A 242 2.50 -5.94 1.39
CA ILE A 242 3.24 -6.50 2.51
C ILE A 242 3.25 -8.03 2.46
N VAL A 243 4.33 -8.63 2.93
CA VAL A 243 4.47 -10.07 3.20
C VAL A 243 4.75 -10.28 4.69
N SER A 244 4.21 -11.36 5.26
CA SER A 244 4.59 -11.81 6.59
C SER A 244 6.11 -12.01 6.67
N GLU A 245 6.79 -11.40 7.65
CA GLU A 245 8.23 -11.58 7.77
C GLU A 245 8.59 -13.02 8.15
N ALA A 246 7.76 -13.68 8.98
CA ALA A 246 7.95 -15.10 9.30
C ALA A 246 7.89 -15.97 8.04
N VAL A 247 6.89 -15.76 7.19
CA VAL A 247 6.78 -16.46 5.90
C VAL A 247 7.96 -16.16 4.98
N PHE A 248 8.40 -14.90 4.93
CA PHE A 248 9.51 -14.48 4.10
C PHE A 248 10.82 -15.15 4.54
N GLN A 249 11.07 -15.21 5.85
CA GLN A 249 12.28 -15.81 6.43
C GLN A 249 12.32 -17.34 6.31
N ASP A 250 11.17 -18.01 6.17
CA ASP A 250 11.08 -19.45 5.90
C ASP A 250 11.48 -19.83 4.46
N LEU A 251 11.56 -18.85 3.55
CA LEU A 251 12.00 -19.07 2.18
C LEU A 251 13.54 -19.16 2.08
N SER A 252 14.03 -19.77 1.01
CA SER A 252 15.46 -19.72 0.69
C SER A 252 15.90 -18.30 0.32
N GLU A 253 17.19 -17.97 0.47
CA GLU A 253 17.72 -16.65 0.07
C GLU A 253 17.44 -16.33 -1.41
N GLU A 254 17.47 -17.34 -2.28
CA GLU A 254 17.12 -17.22 -3.70
C GLU A 254 15.65 -16.81 -3.89
N ASP A 255 14.73 -17.46 -3.17
CA ASP A 255 13.30 -17.17 -3.26
C ASP A 255 12.95 -15.81 -2.64
N GLN A 256 13.60 -15.45 -1.53
CA GLN A 256 13.51 -14.12 -0.93
C GLN A 256 13.87 -13.04 -1.95
N GLN A 257 14.98 -13.24 -2.67
CA GLN A 257 15.44 -12.31 -3.71
C GLN A 257 14.44 -12.25 -4.88
N ILE A 258 13.87 -13.38 -5.30
CA ILE A 258 12.82 -13.43 -6.33
C ILE A 258 11.60 -12.59 -5.92
N LEU A 259 11.13 -12.71 -4.67
CA LEU A 259 10.01 -11.92 -4.15
C LEU A 259 10.31 -10.42 -4.15
N ILE A 260 11.51 -10.02 -3.72
CA ILE A 260 11.96 -8.63 -3.72
C ILE A 260 12.00 -8.06 -5.15
N GLU A 261 12.53 -8.83 -6.10
CA GLU A 261 12.61 -8.41 -7.51
C GLU A 261 11.25 -8.32 -8.18
N ALA A 262 10.35 -9.28 -7.92
CA ALA A 262 8.98 -9.24 -8.40
C ALA A 262 8.24 -8.01 -7.86
N GLY A 263 8.43 -7.67 -6.58
CA GLY A 263 7.84 -6.49 -5.95
C GLY A 263 8.35 -5.16 -6.54
N LYS A 264 9.64 -5.07 -6.83
CA LYS A 264 10.24 -3.91 -7.53
C LYS A 264 9.64 -3.74 -8.93
N GLU A 265 9.51 -4.81 -9.69
CA GLU A 265 8.91 -4.77 -11.03
C GLU A 265 7.44 -4.36 -10.98
N ALA A 266 6.67 -4.91 -10.04
CA ALA A 266 5.28 -4.55 -9.81
C ALA A 266 5.11 -3.07 -9.45
N THR A 267 6.04 -2.51 -8.67
CA THR A 267 6.06 -1.08 -8.30
C THR A 267 6.20 -0.19 -9.54
N VAL A 268 7.11 -0.52 -10.46
CA VAL A 268 7.31 0.22 -11.71
C VAL A 268 6.05 0.14 -12.60
N LYS A 269 5.48 -1.06 -12.75
CA LYS A 269 4.24 -1.27 -13.52
C LYS A 269 3.05 -0.54 -12.89
N SER A 270 2.98 -0.44 -11.55
CA SER A 270 1.94 0.32 -10.84
C SER A 270 1.96 1.81 -11.17
N ALA A 271 3.16 2.41 -11.20
CA ALA A 271 3.29 3.82 -11.54
C ALA A 271 2.89 4.11 -12.99
N GLN A 272 3.26 3.22 -13.92
CA GLN A 272 2.81 3.32 -15.31
C GLN A 272 1.30 3.17 -15.42
N PHE A 273 0.72 2.20 -14.72
CA PHE A 273 -0.73 1.97 -14.69
C PHE A 273 -1.49 3.21 -14.24
N LEU A 274 -1.05 3.89 -13.18
CA LEU A 274 -1.68 5.14 -12.73
C LEU A 274 -1.64 6.23 -13.81
N ARG A 275 -0.47 6.43 -14.44
CA ARG A 275 -0.28 7.42 -15.52
C ARG A 275 -1.22 7.18 -16.70
N ASP A 276 -1.45 5.92 -17.03
CA ASP A 276 -2.25 5.54 -18.19
C ASP A 276 -3.76 5.70 -17.96
N ILE A 277 -4.24 5.50 -16.71
CA ILE A 277 -5.67 5.39 -16.44
C ILE A 277 -6.30 6.58 -15.71
N GLU A 278 -5.55 7.36 -14.91
CA GLU A 278 -6.18 8.30 -13.97
C GLU A 278 -7.07 9.33 -14.67
N ALA A 279 -6.57 9.92 -15.76
CA ALA A 279 -7.31 10.89 -16.54
C ALA A 279 -8.55 10.28 -17.19
N GLN A 280 -8.45 9.05 -17.73
CA GLN A 280 -9.59 8.33 -18.29
C GLN A 280 -10.66 8.05 -17.23
N ILE A 281 -10.25 7.56 -16.05
CA ILE A 281 -11.17 7.24 -14.96
C ILE A 281 -11.89 8.50 -14.46
N LYS A 282 -11.21 9.65 -14.39
CA LYS A 282 -11.85 10.92 -14.07
C LYS A 282 -12.99 11.25 -15.06
N GLU A 283 -12.74 11.12 -16.35
CA GLU A 283 -13.78 11.33 -17.38
C GLU A 283 -14.93 10.32 -17.27
N GLU A 284 -14.64 9.07 -16.92
CA GLU A 284 -15.68 8.07 -16.65
C GLU A 284 -16.55 8.43 -15.44
N LEU A 285 -15.97 8.98 -14.38
CA LEU A 285 -16.72 9.44 -13.19
C LEU A 285 -17.65 10.62 -13.53
N LEU A 286 -17.18 11.57 -14.35
CA LEU A 286 -18.01 12.64 -14.90
C LEU A 286 -19.17 12.08 -15.74
N ALA A 287 -18.87 11.12 -16.63
CA ALA A 287 -19.88 10.47 -17.47
C ALA A 287 -20.90 9.65 -16.66
N LYS A 288 -20.52 9.17 -15.47
CA LYS A 288 -21.42 8.51 -14.51
C LYS A 288 -22.24 9.49 -13.68
N GLY A 289 -22.09 10.79 -13.93
CA GLY A 289 -22.94 11.84 -13.34
C GLY A 289 -22.37 12.46 -12.06
N MET A 290 -21.13 12.16 -11.68
CA MET A 290 -20.51 12.85 -10.56
C MET A 290 -20.16 14.30 -10.93
N GLN A 291 -20.36 15.22 -10.00
CA GLN A 291 -19.86 16.60 -10.11
C GLN A 291 -18.45 16.66 -9.53
N ILE A 292 -17.47 17.14 -10.29
CA ILE A 292 -16.08 17.29 -9.84
C ILE A 292 -15.70 18.76 -9.81
N ASP A 293 -15.44 19.28 -8.61
CA ASP A 293 -15.04 20.67 -8.37
C ASP A 293 -13.59 20.74 -7.86
N ASP A 294 -12.94 21.87 -8.13
CA ASP A 294 -11.68 22.22 -7.49
C ASP A 294 -11.92 23.06 -6.22
N PRO A 295 -11.13 22.85 -5.16
CA PRO A 295 -11.15 23.72 -3.99
C PRO A 295 -10.74 25.15 -4.33
N ALA A 296 -11.31 26.11 -3.61
CA ALA A 296 -11.01 27.53 -3.79
C ALA A 296 -9.55 27.85 -3.45
N ASN A 297 -9.00 28.85 -4.15
CA ASN A 297 -7.65 29.39 -3.93
C ASN A 297 -6.56 28.32 -3.87
N ASP A 298 -6.64 27.31 -4.74
CA ASP A 298 -5.65 26.22 -4.84
C ASP A 298 -5.35 25.56 -3.48
N GLU A 299 -6.40 25.30 -2.68
CA GLU A 299 -6.32 24.64 -1.37
C GLU A 299 -5.62 25.45 -0.27
N ALA A 300 -5.30 26.74 -0.48
CA ALA A 300 -4.47 27.51 0.46
C ALA A 300 -4.95 27.45 1.92
N GLU A 301 -6.26 27.52 2.16
CA GLU A 301 -6.84 27.42 3.50
C GLU A 301 -6.69 26.00 4.09
N PHE A 302 -6.99 24.96 3.29
CA PHE A 302 -6.87 23.56 3.69
C PHE A 302 -5.41 23.21 4.02
N ILE A 303 -4.46 23.64 3.18
CA ILE A 303 -3.01 23.44 3.34
C ILE A 303 -2.55 24.07 4.65
N LYS A 304 -2.90 25.34 4.87
CA LYS A 304 -2.45 26.06 6.05
C LYS A 304 -2.92 25.38 7.33
N LEU A 305 -4.23 25.11 7.44
CA LEU A 305 -4.81 24.52 8.65
C LEU A 305 -4.25 23.12 8.91
N ALA A 306 -4.14 22.29 7.88
CA ALA A 306 -3.64 20.93 8.03
C ALA A 306 -2.14 20.90 8.39
N THR A 307 -1.30 21.66 7.68
CA THR A 307 0.16 21.58 7.91
C THR A 307 0.56 22.23 9.25
N GLU A 308 0.00 23.40 9.60
CA GLU A 308 0.32 24.09 10.87
C GLU A 308 -0.18 23.30 12.10
N ALA A 309 -1.36 22.67 12.01
CA ALA A 309 -1.94 21.97 13.15
C ALA A 309 -1.46 20.52 13.26
N VAL A 310 -1.37 19.79 12.16
CA VAL A 310 -1.18 18.33 12.18
C VAL A 310 0.29 17.95 12.26
N TRP A 311 1.16 18.58 11.44
CA TRP A 311 2.56 18.13 11.37
C TRP A 311 3.25 18.10 12.74
N PRO A 312 3.16 19.16 13.58
CA PRO A 312 3.83 19.16 14.88
C PRO A 312 3.34 18.07 15.84
N GLN A 313 2.08 17.65 15.73
CA GLN A 313 1.50 16.62 16.60
C GLN A 313 2.13 15.24 16.36
N PHE A 314 2.64 14.98 15.16
CA PHE A 314 3.10 13.66 14.75
C PHE A 314 4.61 13.53 14.59
N TYR A 315 5.39 14.59 14.84
CA TYR A 315 6.85 14.55 14.75
C TYR A 315 7.44 13.38 15.52
N ASP A 316 7.07 13.17 16.78
CA ASP A 316 7.64 12.07 17.56
C ASP A 316 7.30 10.69 16.97
N SER A 317 6.06 10.52 16.49
CA SER A 317 5.59 9.24 15.93
C SER A 317 6.26 8.85 14.62
N ILE A 318 6.68 9.84 13.82
CA ILE A 318 7.30 9.59 12.51
C ILE A 318 8.83 9.49 12.58
N GLY A 319 9.44 9.66 13.76
CA GLY A 319 10.90 9.66 13.93
C GLY A 319 11.55 11.05 14.00
N GLY A 320 10.77 12.08 14.35
CA GLY A 320 11.19 13.45 14.59
C GLY A 320 10.97 14.41 13.41
N VAL A 321 11.05 15.72 13.69
CA VAL A 321 11.00 16.77 12.65
C VAL A 321 12.11 16.60 11.61
N GLU A 322 13.28 16.12 12.01
CA GLU A 322 14.39 15.84 11.08
C GLU A 322 14.05 14.74 10.06
N LYS A 323 13.20 13.77 10.43
CA LYS A 323 12.70 12.79 9.46
C LYS A 323 11.87 13.47 8.38
N LEU A 324 10.93 14.33 8.80
CA LEU A 324 10.11 15.10 7.85
C LEU A 324 10.98 16.00 6.98
N ASN A 325 11.97 16.70 7.55
CA ASN A 325 12.90 17.54 6.80
C ASN A 325 13.72 16.74 5.79
N THR A 326 14.14 15.53 6.15
CA THR A 326 14.82 14.61 5.22
C THR A 326 13.90 14.21 4.06
N VAL A 327 12.61 13.93 4.34
CA VAL A 327 11.61 13.64 3.31
C VAL A 327 11.42 14.83 2.38
N LEU A 328 11.14 16.02 2.93
CA LEU A 328 10.90 17.26 2.17
C LEU A 328 12.09 17.61 1.29
N THR A 329 13.30 17.63 1.85
CA THR A 329 14.53 17.94 1.10
C THR A 329 14.83 16.90 0.03
N THR A 330 14.53 15.61 0.26
CA THR A 330 14.66 14.55 -0.75
C THR A 330 13.81 14.86 -1.97
N ILE A 331 12.59 15.39 -1.81
CA ILE A 331 11.70 15.78 -2.91
C ILE A 331 11.86 17.26 -3.33
N GLY A 332 12.94 17.93 -2.90
CA GLY A 332 13.27 19.28 -3.32
C GLY A 332 12.39 20.38 -2.71
N ARG A 333 11.75 20.10 -1.57
CA ARG A 333 10.97 21.06 -0.79
C ARG A 333 11.76 21.59 0.40
N ASP A 334 11.42 22.80 0.82
CA ASP A 334 12.05 23.45 1.97
C ASP A 334 11.76 22.68 3.27
N PRO A 335 12.76 22.55 4.17
CA PRO A 335 12.54 21.99 5.49
C PRO A 335 11.66 22.90 6.35
N VAL A 336 10.99 22.33 7.34
CA VAL A 336 10.30 23.06 8.41
C VAL A 336 11.23 23.34 9.58
N GLN A 337 10.95 24.43 10.31
CA GLN A 337 11.75 24.90 11.45
C GLN A 337 11.42 24.17 12.75
#